data_AF-A0A8T9B8R2-F1
#
_entry.id   AF-A0A8T9B8R2-F1
#
_cell.length_a   1.000
_cell.length_b   1.000
_cell.length_c   1.000
_cell.angle_alpha   90.00
_cell.angle_beta   90.00
_cell.angle_gamma   90.00
#
_symmetry.space_group_name_H-M   'P 1'
#
loop_
_entity.id
_entity.type
_entity.pdbx_description
1 polymer ?
#
loop_
_entity_poly.entity_id
_entity_poly.type
_entity_poly.pdbx_seq_one_letter_code
_entity_poly.pdbx_strand_id
1 'polypeptide(L)'
;MATPKPCLAQLSRACLQLARSTPSALPIRLFSTSTPNASRGKFVPKIVSKKEKPVAQSTNKYIKKTVVKKKKARTTYKQYDLSKEETFPLLDAMRIIRAWEVGQKPTSVKYELALKLKSQKNGPVVRNRLRLPHPVKTDFKVCVICPPDSKYAEAARAAGAVLVGEDDVFDAVKAGKIEFDRCLCQTDSLVKMNKSGVGRVLGPRGMMPSSKLGTVVVDPVKTMRDMVGATEYRERTGVIRMAIGQLGFTPEEMSSNLKAFIEAVKKDLSRISDKSTKELVEVVLSSTNGPGLPLNGAFKGTHTSVTSKELSGP
;
A
#
# COMPACT_ATOMS: atom_id res chain seq x y z
N MET A 1 -13.65 37.45 50.55
CA MET A 1 -13.03 38.46 49.66
C MET A 1 -13.16 37.95 48.23
N ALA A 2 -14.15 38.47 47.50
CA ALA A 2 -14.47 38.09 46.14
C ALA A 2 -13.83 39.10 45.17
N THR A 3 -13.14 38.62 44.14
CA THR A 3 -12.64 39.45 43.04
C THR A 3 -13.39 39.08 41.75
N PRO A 4 -14.09 40.02 41.09
CA PRO A 4 -14.82 39.76 39.86
C PRO A 4 -13.98 40.04 38.61
N LYS A 5 -14.18 39.20 37.58
CA LYS A 5 -13.71 39.38 36.19
C LYS A 5 -14.40 40.58 35.54
N PRO A 6 -13.72 41.45 34.77
CA PRO A 6 -14.41 42.46 33.96
C PRO A 6 -14.78 41.93 32.57
N CYS A 7 -16.05 42.17 32.23
CA CYS A 7 -16.74 41.79 31.01
C CYS A 7 -16.35 42.63 29.79
N LEU A 8 -16.32 41.95 28.64
CA LEU A 8 -16.51 42.45 27.29
C LEU A 8 -17.84 43.23 27.18
N ALA A 9 -17.78 44.55 27.02
CA ALA A 9 -18.75 45.37 26.26
C ALA A 9 -18.54 46.85 26.58
N GLN A 10 -17.66 47.51 25.82
CA GLN A 10 -17.49 48.97 25.69
C GLN A 10 -16.18 49.11 24.90
N LEU A 11 -16.15 49.46 23.61
CA LEU A 11 -16.49 50.76 23.07
C LEU A 11 -16.64 50.62 21.55
N SER A 12 -17.88 50.66 21.07
CA SER A 12 -18.20 50.99 19.68
C SER A 12 -18.76 52.42 19.67
N ARG A 13 -17.95 53.39 19.21
CA ARG A 13 -18.33 54.69 18.63
C ARG A 13 -17.17 55.67 18.73
N ALA A 14 -16.40 55.76 17.65
CA ALA A 14 -15.82 57.01 17.19
C ALA A 14 -15.37 56.80 15.73
N CYS A 15 -16.16 57.36 14.82
CA CYS A 15 -15.87 57.46 13.40
C CYS A 15 -15.62 58.95 13.09
N LEU A 16 -14.84 59.22 12.03
CA LEU A 16 -14.53 60.53 11.40
C LEU A 16 -13.42 61.34 12.10
N GLN A 17 -12.42 61.95 11.46
CA GLN A 17 -12.06 62.19 10.05
C GLN A 17 -10.66 62.87 10.00
N LEU A 18 -10.06 62.96 8.79
CA LEU A 18 -8.87 63.74 8.34
C LEU A 18 -7.51 63.02 8.47
N ALA A 19 -6.58 62.96 7.51
CA ALA A 19 -6.47 63.42 6.12
C ALA A 19 -5.28 62.72 5.41
N ARG A 20 -5.21 62.88 4.08
CA ARG A 20 -4.31 62.31 3.06
C ARG A 20 -2.79 62.34 3.32
N SER A 21 -2.10 61.28 2.87
CA SER A 21 -0.97 61.35 1.90
C SER A 21 -0.67 59.96 1.29
N THR A 22 -0.74 59.85 -0.04
CA THR A 22 -0.35 58.69 -0.88
C THR A 22 1.09 58.85 -1.43
N PRO A 23 1.66 57.93 -2.23
CA PRO A 23 1.85 56.48 -2.04
C PRO A 23 3.32 56.04 -2.37
N SER A 24 3.74 54.84 -1.96
CA SER A 24 4.90 54.17 -2.57
C SER A 24 4.52 52.75 -2.99
N ALA A 25 4.54 52.53 -4.31
CA ALA A 25 4.06 51.34 -5.00
C ALA A 25 5.12 50.23 -5.08
N LEU A 26 4.73 48.98 -4.84
CA LEU A 26 5.28 47.79 -5.50
C LEU A 26 4.15 46.77 -5.79
N PRO A 27 4.17 46.06 -6.93
CA PRO A 27 2.98 45.50 -7.54
C PRO A 27 2.68 44.06 -7.08
N ILE A 28 1.46 43.85 -6.58
CA ILE A 28 0.85 42.53 -6.39
C ILE A 28 0.37 42.04 -7.76
N ARG A 29 0.97 40.96 -8.27
CA ARG A 29 0.48 40.27 -9.48
C ARG A 29 -0.79 39.49 -9.13
N LEU A 30 -1.94 40.08 -9.40
CA LEU A 30 -3.23 39.38 -9.47
C LEU A 30 -3.32 38.66 -10.82
N PHE A 31 -3.32 37.32 -10.80
CA PHE A 31 -3.68 36.53 -11.97
C PHE A 31 -5.19 36.62 -12.19
N SER A 32 -5.58 37.37 -13.22
CA SER A 32 -6.97 37.49 -13.64
C SER A 32 -7.48 36.21 -14.31
N THR A 33 -8.67 35.79 -13.93
CA THR A 33 -9.50 34.83 -14.67
C THR A 33 -9.99 35.46 -15.98
N SER A 34 -9.48 34.99 -17.12
CA SER A 34 -10.12 35.19 -18.42
C SER A 34 -10.14 33.88 -19.18
N THR A 35 -11.30 33.25 -19.21
CA THR A 35 -11.66 32.12 -20.07
C THR A 35 -11.65 32.55 -21.54
N PRO A 36 -10.93 31.87 -22.45
CA PRO A 36 -11.19 32.01 -23.87
C PRO A 36 -12.46 31.22 -24.23
N ASN A 37 -13.47 31.96 -24.68
CA ASN A 37 -14.73 31.46 -25.19
C ASN A 37 -14.49 30.73 -26.54
N ALA A 38 -14.24 29.43 -26.49
CA ALA A 38 -14.15 28.60 -27.70
C ALA A 38 -15.58 28.29 -28.17
N SER A 39 -15.98 28.94 -29.27
CA SER A 39 -17.23 28.74 -29.98
C SER A 39 -17.52 27.24 -30.20
N ARG A 40 -18.71 26.80 -29.80
CA ARG A 40 -19.27 25.47 -30.06
C ARG A 40 -19.43 25.23 -31.56
N GLY A 41 -18.41 24.67 -32.21
CA GLY A 41 -18.53 24.06 -33.52
C GLY A 41 -19.19 22.68 -33.40
N LYS A 42 -20.34 22.48 -34.06
CA LYS A 42 -21.05 21.20 -34.12
C LYS A 42 -20.13 20.11 -34.69
N PHE A 43 -19.84 19.09 -33.90
CA PHE A 43 -19.08 17.91 -34.33
C PHE A 43 -20.01 17.00 -35.14
N VAL A 44 -19.96 17.09 -36.47
CA VAL A 44 -20.62 16.13 -37.37
C VAL A 44 -19.58 15.11 -37.81
N PRO A 45 -19.78 13.79 -37.59
CA PRO A 45 -18.84 12.78 -38.05
C PRO A 45 -18.90 12.71 -39.59
N LYS A 46 -17.79 13.03 -40.24
CA LYS A 46 -17.63 12.95 -41.70
C LYS A 46 -17.47 11.47 -42.07
N ILE A 47 -18.57 10.86 -42.51
CA ILE A 47 -18.56 9.54 -43.18
C ILE A 47 -17.68 9.69 -44.42
N VAL A 48 -16.50 9.07 -44.40
CA VAL A 48 -15.56 9.07 -45.52
C VAL A 48 -16.10 8.14 -46.59
N SER A 49 -16.80 8.70 -47.58
CA SER A 49 -17.06 8.05 -48.86
C SER A 49 -15.75 7.82 -49.59
N LYS A 50 -15.47 6.56 -49.96
CA LYS A 50 -14.38 6.17 -50.87
C LYS A 50 -14.53 6.97 -52.18
N LYS A 51 -13.59 7.88 -52.44
CA LYS A 51 -13.28 8.34 -53.80
C LYS A 51 -12.01 7.63 -54.25
N GLU A 52 -12.14 6.88 -55.33
CA GLU A 52 -11.05 6.16 -56.00
C GLU A 52 -9.98 7.16 -56.48
N LYS A 53 -8.72 6.84 -56.23
CA LYS A 53 -7.57 7.59 -56.76
C LYS A 53 -7.14 6.96 -58.09
N PRO A 54 -6.76 7.75 -59.11
CA PRO A 54 -6.25 7.22 -60.35
C PRO A 54 -4.89 6.56 -60.14
N VAL A 55 -4.67 5.44 -60.83
CA VAL A 55 -3.44 4.64 -60.84
C VAL A 55 -2.34 5.44 -61.53
N ALA A 56 -1.46 6.06 -60.75
CA ALA A 56 -0.20 6.61 -61.23
C ALA A 56 0.92 5.57 -61.07
N GLN A 57 1.61 5.33 -62.18
CA GLN A 57 2.60 4.30 -62.38
C GLN A 57 3.77 4.37 -61.39
N SER A 58 4.19 3.19 -60.93
CA SER A 58 5.26 2.96 -59.96
C SER A 58 6.63 3.38 -60.51
N THR A 59 7.25 4.38 -59.90
CA THR A 59 8.71 4.51 -59.89
C THR A 59 9.21 4.07 -58.52
N ASN A 60 9.84 2.89 -58.49
CA ASN A 60 10.44 2.30 -57.29
C ASN A 60 11.64 3.14 -56.82
N LYS A 61 11.38 4.22 -56.08
CA LYS A 61 12.40 4.84 -55.24
C LYS A 61 12.54 4.01 -53.97
N TYR A 62 13.57 3.17 -53.93
CA TYR A 62 14.03 2.50 -52.71
C TYR A 62 14.48 3.55 -51.69
N ILE A 63 13.53 4.05 -50.88
CA ILE A 63 13.85 4.75 -49.65
C ILE A 63 14.33 3.66 -48.69
N LYS A 64 15.66 3.54 -48.53
CA LYS A 64 16.27 2.82 -47.41
C LYS A 64 15.80 3.50 -46.13
N LYS A 65 14.68 3.05 -45.57
CA LYS A 65 14.29 3.36 -44.20
C LYS A 65 15.43 2.84 -43.32
N THR A 66 16.22 3.77 -42.78
CA THR A 66 17.18 3.47 -41.72
C THR A 66 16.39 2.81 -40.59
N VAL A 67 16.58 1.50 -40.44
CA VAL A 67 15.95 0.73 -39.38
C VAL A 67 16.56 1.23 -38.08
N VAL A 68 15.88 2.17 -37.41
CA VAL A 68 16.21 2.55 -36.04
C VAL A 68 16.06 1.27 -35.21
N LYS A 69 17.20 0.63 -34.90
CA LYS A 69 17.25 -0.60 -34.09
C LYS A 69 16.52 -0.30 -32.78
N LYS A 70 15.29 -0.82 -32.63
CA LYS A 70 14.54 -0.75 -31.37
C LYS A 70 15.43 -1.35 -30.29
N LYS A 71 15.80 -0.53 -29.29
CA LYS A 71 16.60 -0.99 -28.14
C LYS A 71 15.87 -2.19 -27.51
N LYS A 72 16.58 -3.32 -27.36
CA LYS A 72 16.02 -4.53 -26.74
C LYS A 72 15.52 -4.20 -25.34
N ALA A 73 14.27 -4.57 -25.03
CA ALA A 73 13.71 -4.39 -23.70
C ALA A 73 14.51 -5.22 -22.69
N ARG A 74 14.89 -4.61 -21.56
CA ARG A 74 15.62 -5.32 -20.49
C ARG A 74 14.73 -6.40 -19.86
N THR A 75 15.28 -7.59 -19.71
CA THR A 75 14.64 -8.76 -19.10
C THR A 75 14.58 -8.65 -17.57
N THR A 76 15.59 -8.04 -16.96
CA THR A 76 15.68 -7.79 -15.52
C THR A 76 15.21 -6.37 -15.16
N TYR A 77 14.87 -6.18 -13.89
CA TYR A 77 14.67 -4.84 -13.34
C TYR A 77 15.97 -4.04 -13.36
N LYS A 78 15.87 -2.71 -13.47
CA LYS A 78 17.04 -1.83 -13.47
C LYS A 78 17.68 -1.88 -12.10
N GLN A 79 18.96 -2.22 -12.05
CA GLN A 79 19.77 -2.19 -10.85
C GLN A 79 20.57 -0.89 -10.81
N TYR A 80 20.76 -0.37 -9.61
CA TYR A 80 21.58 0.81 -9.33
C TYR A 80 22.81 0.37 -8.55
N ASP A 81 23.91 1.11 -8.72
CA ASP A 81 25.14 0.84 -8.00
C ASP A 81 25.03 1.43 -6.59
N LEU A 82 24.94 0.57 -5.58
CA LEU A 82 24.67 0.92 -4.18
C LEU A 82 25.92 1.33 -3.39
N SER A 83 27.10 1.26 -4.00
CA SER A 83 28.38 1.49 -3.31
C SER A 83 28.57 2.90 -2.77
N LYS A 84 27.83 3.88 -3.30
CA LYS A 84 27.90 5.29 -2.91
C LYS A 84 26.71 5.75 -2.07
N GLU A 85 25.76 4.86 -1.78
CA GLU A 85 24.57 5.24 -1.01
C GLU A 85 24.88 5.24 0.49
N GLU A 86 24.45 6.30 1.18
CA GLU A 86 24.55 6.41 2.63
C GLU A 86 23.58 5.41 3.27
N THR A 87 24.12 4.48 4.05
CA THR A 87 23.34 3.46 4.75
C THR A 87 23.30 3.72 6.24
N PHE A 88 22.16 3.43 6.87
CA PHE A 88 21.93 3.74 8.28
C PHE A 88 21.80 2.45 9.10
N PRO A 89 22.29 2.43 10.36
CA PRO A 89 21.96 1.39 11.31
C PRO A 89 20.49 1.53 11.76
N LEU A 90 19.91 0.46 12.30
CA LEU A 90 18.50 0.44 12.66
C LEU A 90 18.11 1.54 13.66
N LEU A 91 18.92 1.77 14.70
CA LEU A 91 18.64 2.81 15.71
C LEU A 91 18.59 4.22 15.11
N ASP A 92 19.56 4.56 14.27
CA ASP A 92 19.63 5.90 13.66
C ASP A 92 18.48 6.10 12.68
N ALA A 93 18.15 5.06 11.90
CA ALA A 93 16.99 5.09 11.01
C ALA A 93 15.68 5.29 11.78
N MET A 94 15.49 4.57 12.90
CA MET A 94 14.32 4.75 13.76
C MET A 94 14.25 6.14 14.38
N ARG A 95 15.39 6.70 14.81
CA ARG A 95 15.48 8.07 15.34
C ARG A 95 15.04 9.09 14.31
N ILE A 96 15.57 9.01 13.09
CA ILE A 96 15.22 9.92 12.00
C ILE A 96 13.72 9.80 11.70
N ILE A 97 13.20 8.58 11.50
CA ILE A 97 11.78 8.37 11.18
C ILE A 97 10.87 8.91 12.29
N ARG A 98 11.22 8.70 13.57
CA ARG A 98 10.43 9.23 14.70
C ARG A 98 10.41 10.76 14.73
N ALA A 99 11.51 11.41 14.36
CA ALA A 99 11.56 12.87 14.23
C ALA A 99 10.68 13.37 13.07
N TRP A 100 10.51 12.59 12.00
CA TRP A 100 9.60 12.91 10.90
C TRP A 100 8.12 12.75 11.26
N GLU A 101 7.80 11.75 12.09
CA GLU A 101 6.42 11.40 12.46
C GLU A 101 5.95 12.07 13.77
N VAL A 102 6.55 13.20 14.14
CA VAL A 102 6.19 13.96 15.34
C VAL A 102 4.73 14.41 15.26
N GLY A 103 4.00 14.22 16.35
CA GLY A 103 2.58 14.60 16.45
C GLY A 103 1.60 13.55 15.93
N GLN A 104 2.09 12.45 15.33
CA GLN A 104 1.22 11.37 14.87
C GLN A 104 0.90 10.36 15.97
N LYS A 105 -0.27 9.71 15.86
CA LYS A 105 -0.67 8.67 16.81
C LYS A 105 0.26 7.44 16.68
N PRO A 106 0.89 6.96 17.78
CA PRO A 106 1.90 5.91 17.70
C PRO A 106 1.35 4.56 17.21
N THR A 107 0.05 4.31 17.40
CA THR A 107 -0.64 3.09 16.91
C THR A 107 -1.01 3.18 15.42
N SER A 108 -1.15 4.39 14.87
CA SER A 108 -1.63 4.60 13.50
C SER A 108 -0.50 4.49 12.49
N VAL A 109 0.65 5.08 12.80
CA VAL A 109 1.82 5.10 11.90
C VAL A 109 2.55 3.77 11.97
N LYS A 110 2.81 3.19 10.80
CA LYS A 110 3.48 1.89 10.66
C LYS A 110 4.84 2.06 10.00
N TYR A 111 5.79 1.24 10.43
CA TYR A 111 7.06 1.03 9.75
C TYR A 111 6.87 0.00 8.61
N GLU A 112 7.23 0.38 7.39
CA GLU A 112 7.22 -0.48 6.21
C GLU A 112 8.66 -0.78 5.79
N LEU A 113 8.97 -2.06 5.56
CA LEU A 113 10.18 -2.46 4.85
C LEU A 113 9.89 -2.72 3.38
N ALA A 114 10.74 -2.16 2.53
CA ALA A 114 10.84 -2.49 1.12
C ALA A 114 12.15 -3.26 0.87
N LEU A 115 12.02 -4.54 0.50
CA LEU A 115 13.13 -5.39 0.08
C LEU A 115 13.22 -5.38 -1.44
N LYS A 116 14.29 -4.82 -2.00
CA LYS A 116 14.53 -4.83 -3.45
C LYS A 116 15.23 -6.14 -3.82
N LEU A 117 14.66 -6.84 -4.80
CA LEU A 117 15.17 -8.11 -5.30
C LEU A 117 15.76 -7.95 -6.70
N LYS A 118 16.87 -8.64 -6.95
CA LYS A 118 17.37 -8.90 -8.29
C LYS A 118 16.50 -10.00 -8.89
N SER A 119 15.57 -9.62 -9.74
CA SER A 119 14.64 -10.55 -10.37
C SER A 119 14.45 -10.27 -11.86
N GLN A 120 14.05 -11.31 -12.59
CA GLN A 120 13.58 -11.19 -13.97
C GLN A 120 12.12 -10.74 -13.99
N LYS A 121 11.72 -9.97 -14.99
CA LYS A 121 10.34 -9.48 -15.12
C LYS A 121 9.32 -10.59 -15.34
N ASN A 122 9.73 -11.68 -15.98
CA ASN A 122 8.86 -12.81 -16.32
C ASN A 122 9.02 -13.99 -15.34
N GLY A 123 9.67 -13.76 -14.19
CA GLY A 123 9.90 -14.81 -13.19
C GLY A 123 8.68 -15.11 -12.32
N PRO A 124 8.70 -16.24 -11.57
CA PRO A 124 7.71 -16.54 -10.55
C PRO A 124 7.73 -15.46 -9.47
N VAL A 125 6.58 -15.15 -8.85
CA VAL A 125 6.45 -14.08 -7.86
C VAL A 125 6.47 -14.68 -6.45
N VAL A 126 7.25 -14.10 -5.53
CA VAL A 126 7.22 -14.50 -4.12
C VAL A 126 5.89 -14.06 -3.51
N ARG A 127 5.15 -15.00 -2.92
CA ARG A 127 3.95 -14.71 -2.14
C ARG A 127 3.88 -15.66 -0.96
N ASN A 128 3.87 -15.12 0.24
CA ASN A 128 3.75 -15.91 1.45
C ASN A 128 3.13 -15.09 2.60
N ARG A 129 2.86 -15.76 3.72
CA ARG A 129 2.40 -15.16 4.96
C ARG A 129 3.42 -15.39 6.06
N LEU A 130 3.62 -14.39 6.90
CA LEU A 130 4.48 -14.49 8.06
C LEU A 130 3.74 -13.99 9.30
N ARG A 131 3.81 -14.78 10.36
CA ARG A 131 3.44 -14.33 11.70
C ARG A 131 4.65 -13.68 12.33
N LEU A 132 4.55 -12.39 12.60
CA LEU A 132 5.62 -11.64 13.27
C LEU A 132 5.64 -11.98 14.77
N PRO A 133 6.83 -12.03 15.40
CA PRO A 133 6.95 -12.18 16.85
C PRO A 133 6.17 -11.12 17.61
N HIS A 134 6.28 -9.86 17.19
CA HIS A 134 5.49 -8.74 17.71
C HIS A 134 4.46 -8.33 16.66
N PRO A 135 3.16 -8.56 16.90
CA PRO A 135 2.13 -8.34 15.90
C PRO A 135 1.91 -6.85 15.64
N VAL A 136 1.89 -6.46 14.37
CA VAL A 136 1.43 -5.13 13.95
C VAL A 136 -0.08 -5.09 14.14
N LYS A 137 -0.55 -4.51 15.27
CA LYS A 137 -1.98 -4.45 15.62
C LYS A 137 -2.78 -3.88 14.45
N THR A 138 -3.49 -4.77 13.78
CA THR A 138 -4.43 -4.47 12.71
C THR A 138 -5.60 -5.39 13.01
N ASP A 139 -6.67 -4.81 13.56
CA ASP A 139 -7.85 -5.57 13.92
C ASP A 139 -8.50 -6.03 12.61
N PHE A 140 -8.40 -7.33 12.31
CA PHE A 140 -9.03 -7.90 11.13
C PHE A 140 -10.35 -8.53 11.51
N LYS A 141 -11.41 -8.09 10.84
CA LYS A 141 -12.72 -8.75 10.94
C LYS A 141 -12.77 -9.89 9.94
N VAL A 142 -13.05 -11.10 10.41
CA VAL A 142 -13.08 -12.32 9.57
C VAL A 142 -14.52 -12.78 9.39
N CYS A 143 -14.88 -13.08 8.14
CA CYS A 143 -16.11 -13.75 7.75
C CYS A 143 -15.80 -15.18 7.32
N VAL A 144 -16.63 -16.14 7.73
CA VAL A 144 -16.50 -17.55 7.36
C VAL A 144 -17.76 -18.00 6.63
N ILE A 145 -17.60 -18.40 5.36
CA ILE A 145 -18.65 -19.01 4.56
C ILE A 145 -18.60 -20.51 4.78
N CYS A 146 -19.60 -21.04 5.47
CA CYS A 146 -19.75 -22.46 5.74
C CYS A 146 -21.23 -22.83 5.88
N PRO A 147 -21.59 -24.12 5.69
CA PRO A 147 -22.97 -24.56 5.83
C PRO A 147 -23.49 -24.23 7.24
N PRO A 148 -24.73 -23.73 7.39
CA PRO A 148 -25.24 -23.27 8.67
C PRO A 148 -25.29 -24.37 9.73
N ASP A 149 -25.54 -25.62 9.31
CA ASP A 149 -25.66 -26.79 10.18
C ASP A 149 -24.30 -27.48 10.46
N SER A 150 -23.20 -26.88 9.98
CA SER A 150 -21.87 -27.47 10.10
C SER A 150 -21.27 -27.22 11.48
N LYS A 151 -20.55 -28.22 12.01
CA LYS A 151 -19.70 -28.07 13.22
C LYS A 151 -18.71 -26.90 13.10
N TYR A 152 -18.31 -26.56 11.87
CA TYR A 152 -17.41 -25.46 11.60
C TYR A 152 -18.05 -24.08 11.78
N ALA A 153 -19.39 -23.97 11.65
CA ALA A 153 -20.09 -22.71 11.84
C ALA A 153 -20.07 -22.29 13.32
N GLU A 154 -20.45 -23.20 14.22
CA GLU A 154 -20.40 -22.97 15.66
C GLU A 154 -18.98 -22.70 16.15
N ALA A 155 -18.01 -23.50 15.68
CA ALA A 155 -16.61 -23.34 16.06
C ALA A 155 -16.00 -22.02 15.53
N ALA A 156 -16.41 -21.55 14.35
CA ALA A 156 -15.99 -20.25 13.82
C ALA A 156 -16.55 -19.08 14.63
N ARG A 157 -17.83 -19.14 15.04
CA ARG A 157 -18.43 -18.15 15.94
C ARG A 157 -17.72 -18.11 17.29
N ALA A 158 -17.46 -19.28 17.88
CA ALA A 158 -16.72 -19.40 19.14
C ALA A 158 -15.29 -18.86 19.05
N ALA A 159 -14.65 -18.98 17.89
CA ALA A 159 -13.31 -18.47 17.65
C ALA A 159 -13.26 -16.98 17.25
N GLY A 160 -14.41 -16.27 17.23
CA GLY A 160 -14.48 -14.82 17.06
C GLY A 160 -14.73 -14.33 15.64
N ALA A 161 -15.26 -15.17 14.74
CA ALA A 161 -15.70 -14.70 13.43
C ALA A 161 -16.92 -13.78 13.55
N VAL A 162 -16.91 -12.66 12.81
CA VAL A 162 -17.96 -11.62 12.89
C VAL A 162 -19.24 -12.07 12.20
N LEU A 163 -19.09 -12.71 11.03
CA LEU A 163 -20.19 -13.24 10.23
C LEU A 163 -19.89 -14.68 9.84
N VAL A 164 -20.86 -15.56 10.07
CA VAL A 164 -20.74 -17.00 9.78
C VAL A 164 -22.06 -17.52 9.23
N GLY A 165 -22.02 -18.07 8.01
CA GLY A 165 -23.17 -18.68 7.34
C GLY A 165 -22.94 -18.87 5.84
N GLU A 166 -23.97 -19.32 5.12
CA GLU A 166 -23.96 -19.48 3.66
C GLU A 166 -24.80 -18.39 2.98
N ASP A 167 -26.11 -18.59 2.88
CA ASP A 167 -27.00 -17.73 2.11
C ASP A 167 -27.18 -16.35 2.75
N ASP A 168 -27.24 -16.28 4.08
CA ASP A 168 -27.29 -15.03 4.85
C ASP A 168 -26.09 -14.12 4.54
N VAL A 169 -24.89 -14.71 4.42
CA VAL A 169 -23.67 -13.98 4.08
C VAL A 169 -23.73 -13.49 2.64
N PHE A 170 -24.24 -14.31 1.71
CA PHE A 170 -24.38 -13.90 0.32
C PHE A 170 -25.33 -12.72 0.16
N ASP A 171 -26.45 -12.72 0.88
CA ASP A 171 -27.44 -11.66 0.79
C ASP A 171 -26.96 -10.37 1.48
N ALA A 172 -26.26 -10.47 2.61
CA ALA A 172 -25.58 -9.33 3.22
C ALA A 172 -24.55 -8.68 2.29
N VAL A 173 -23.75 -9.50 1.59
CA VAL A 173 -22.74 -9.02 0.62
C VAL A 173 -23.40 -8.38 -0.61
N LYS A 174 -24.48 -8.96 -1.14
CA LYS A 174 -25.25 -8.37 -2.25
C LYS A 174 -25.92 -7.05 -1.86
N ALA A 175 -26.41 -6.97 -0.62
CA ALA A 175 -26.96 -5.74 -0.04
C ALA A 175 -25.88 -4.67 0.24
N GLY A 176 -24.59 -4.99 0.08
CA GLY A 176 -23.47 -4.07 0.27
C GLY A 176 -23.04 -3.90 1.73
N LYS A 177 -23.62 -4.67 2.67
CA LYS A 177 -23.24 -4.66 4.10
C LYS A 177 -22.00 -5.54 4.30
N ILE A 178 -20.83 -4.96 4.08
CA ILE A 178 -19.55 -5.67 4.20
C ILE A 178 -18.81 -5.11 5.42
N GLU A 179 -18.87 -5.84 6.52
CA GLU A 179 -18.24 -5.48 7.80
C GLU A 179 -16.99 -6.31 8.11
N PHE A 180 -16.41 -6.99 7.11
CA PHE A 180 -15.24 -7.86 7.28
C PHE A 180 -14.12 -7.47 6.31
N ASP A 181 -12.89 -7.81 6.68
CA ASP A 181 -11.66 -7.53 5.90
C ASP A 181 -11.11 -8.79 5.21
N ARG A 182 -11.46 -9.97 5.72
CA ARG A 182 -11.04 -11.26 5.15
C ARG A 182 -12.21 -12.24 5.13
N CYS A 183 -12.33 -12.95 4.03
CA CYS A 183 -13.33 -14.00 3.83
C CYS A 183 -12.66 -15.36 3.71
N LEU A 184 -13.09 -16.31 4.53
CA LEU A 184 -12.77 -17.73 4.42
C LEU A 184 -13.97 -18.47 3.85
N CYS A 185 -13.71 -19.50 3.05
CA CYS A 185 -14.76 -20.34 2.50
C CYS A 185 -14.42 -21.81 2.73
N GLN A 186 -15.38 -22.57 3.24
CA GLN A 186 -15.29 -24.02 3.24
C GLN A 186 -15.37 -24.56 1.82
N THR A 187 -14.67 -25.65 1.52
CA THR A 187 -14.68 -26.29 0.19
C THR A 187 -16.09 -26.62 -0.32
N ASP A 188 -16.97 -27.02 0.59
CA ASP A 188 -18.31 -27.50 0.27
C ASP A 188 -19.25 -26.36 -0.16
N SER A 189 -19.10 -25.19 0.45
CA SER A 189 -19.86 -23.98 0.16
C SER A 189 -19.37 -23.22 -1.08
N LEU A 190 -18.21 -23.60 -1.64
CA LEU A 190 -17.59 -22.89 -2.76
C LEU A 190 -18.46 -22.90 -4.02
N VAL A 191 -19.13 -24.02 -4.30
CA VAL A 191 -20.01 -24.15 -5.47
C VAL A 191 -21.20 -23.20 -5.35
N LYS A 192 -21.78 -23.08 -4.16
CA LYS A 192 -22.89 -22.15 -3.88
C LYS A 192 -22.45 -20.69 -4.01
N MET A 193 -21.30 -20.34 -3.46
CA MET A 193 -20.72 -19.00 -3.56
C MET A 193 -20.50 -18.57 -5.02
N ASN A 194 -19.99 -19.47 -5.87
CA ASN A 194 -19.80 -19.16 -7.30
C ASN A 194 -21.14 -18.94 -8.03
N LYS A 195 -22.20 -19.65 -7.63
CA LYS A 195 -23.55 -19.49 -8.18
C LYS A 195 -24.25 -18.22 -7.68
N SER A 196 -23.99 -17.79 -6.46
CA SER A 196 -24.69 -16.68 -5.81
C SER A 196 -24.31 -15.30 -6.35
N GLY A 197 -23.33 -15.20 -7.27
CA GLY A 197 -22.96 -13.95 -7.93
C GLY A 197 -22.20 -12.95 -7.06
N VAL A 198 -21.86 -13.30 -5.83
CA VAL A 198 -21.12 -12.46 -4.87
C VAL A 198 -19.72 -12.06 -5.36
N GLY A 199 -19.16 -12.82 -6.30
CA GLY A 199 -17.88 -12.52 -6.94
C GLY A 199 -17.84 -11.16 -7.64
N ARG A 200 -18.99 -10.62 -8.08
CA ARG A 200 -19.05 -9.27 -8.67
C ARG A 200 -18.74 -8.16 -7.65
N VAL A 201 -19.06 -8.39 -6.38
CA VAL A 201 -18.83 -7.43 -5.29
C VAL A 201 -17.48 -7.68 -4.61
N LEU A 202 -17.19 -8.95 -4.28
CA LEU A 202 -15.96 -9.31 -3.56
C LEU A 202 -14.70 -9.31 -4.44
N GLY A 203 -14.85 -9.51 -5.75
CA GLY A 203 -13.75 -9.55 -6.72
C GLY A 203 -12.95 -8.23 -6.79
N PRO A 204 -13.60 -7.08 -7.09
CA PRO A 204 -12.92 -5.79 -7.15
C PRO A 204 -12.27 -5.38 -5.82
N ARG A 205 -12.82 -5.84 -4.68
CA ARG A 205 -12.28 -5.58 -3.33
C ARG A 205 -11.15 -6.53 -2.93
N GLY A 206 -10.86 -7.56 -3.73
CA GLY A 206 -9.82 -8.54 -3.43
C GLY A 206 -10.13 -9.46 -2.25
N MET A 207 -11.40 -9.53 -1.82
CA MET A 207 -11.85 -10.35 -0.69
C MET A 207 -12.45 -11.69 -1.13
N MET A 208 -12.53 -11.94 -2.44
CA MET A 208 -13.01 -13.20 -2.98
C MET A 208 -12.07 -14.34 -2.57
N PRO A 209 -12.57 -15.38 -1.87
CA PRO A 209 -11.73 -16.49 -1.47
C PRO A 209 -11.28 -17.31 -2.68
N SER A 210 -10.04 -17.79 -2.65
CA SER A 210 -9.50 -18.65 -3.70
C SER A 210 -8.49 -19.67 -3.17
N SER A 211 -8.42 -20.83 -3.83
CA SER A 211 -7.51 -21.92 -3.45
C SER A 211 -6.04 -21.51 -3.52
N LYS A 212 -5.65 -20.67 -4.49
CA LYS A 212 -4.29 -20.12 -4.60
C LYS A 212 -3.88 -19.25 -3.41
N LEU A 213 -4.84 -18.68 -2.69
CA LEU A 213 -4.61 -17.89 -1.48
C LEU A 213 -4.68 -18.71 -0.20
N GLY A 214 -5.01 -20.00 -0.29
CA GLY A 214 -5.28 -20.82 0.88
C GLY A 214 -6.44 -20.30 1.74
N THR A 215 -7.40 -19.58 1.15
CA THR A 215 -8.61 -19.11 1.86
C THR A 215 -9.83 -20.00 1.59
N VAL A 216 -9.68 -20.96 0.68
CA VAL A 216 -10.62 -22.07 0.47
C VAL A 216 -10.02 -23.27 1.18
N VAL A 217 -10.66 -23.73 2.24
CA VAL A 217 -10.08 -24.72 3.16
C VAL A 217 -11.16 -25.70 3.59
N VAL A 218 -10.74 -26.91 3.99
CA VAL A 218 -11.62 -27.88 4.65
C VAL A 218 -11.94 -27.42 6.08
N ASP A 219 -10.92 -26.98 6.83
CA ASP A 219 -11.04 -26.56 8.24
C ASP A 219 -10.89 -25.03 8.38
N PRO A 220 -11.99 -24.25 8.39
CA PRO A 220 -11.89 -22.78 8.44
C PRO A 220 -11.32 -22.27 9.77
N VAL A 221 -11.53 -22.97 10.88
CA VAL A 221 -11.11 -22.53 12.23
C VAL A 221 -9.59 -22.51 12.37
N LYS A 222 -8.89 -23.55 11.86
CA LYS A 222 -7.43 -23.63 11.92
C LYS A 222 -6.82 -22.48 11.12
N THR A 223 -7.28 -22.31 9.88
CA THR A 223 -6.78 -21.23 9.01
C THR A 223 -7.13 -19.86 9.55
N MET A 224 -8.27 -19.68 10.22
CA MET A 224 -8.60 -18.43 10.89
C MET A 224 -7.56 -18.08 11.97
N ARG A 225 -7.18 -19.04 12.82
CA ARG A 225 -6.14 -18.84 13.85
C ARG A 225 -4.78 -18.51 13.23
N ASP A 226 -4.43 -19.17 12.14
CA ASP A 226 -3.17 -18.89 11.43
C ASP A 226 -3.19 -17.53 10.73
N MET A 227 -4.35 -17.09 10.25
CA MET A 227 -4.52 -15.80 9.59
C MET A 227 -4.53 -14.63 10.57
N VAL A 228 -5.04 -14.84 11.79
CA VAL A 228 -5.05 -13.84 12.85
C VAL A 228 -3.60 -13.62 13.30
N GLY A 229 -3.10 -12.41 13.05
CA GLY A 229 -1.71 -12.02 13.34
C GLY A 229 -0.69 -12.35 12.24
N ALA A 230 -1.08 -13.07 11.18
CA ALA A 230 -0.24 -13.26 10.01
C ALA A 230 -0.40 -12.12 9.00
N THR A 231 0.73 -11.57 8.60
CA THR A 231 0.84 -10.54 7.57
C THR A 231 1.23 -11.20 6.25
N GLU A 232 0.48 -10.91 5.20
CA GLU A 232 0.79 -11.39 3.85
C GLU A 232 1.72 -10.42 3.15
N TYR A 233 2.77 -10.93 2.51
CA TYR A 233 3.61 -10.15 1.62
C TYR A 233 3.63 -10.76 0.22
N ARG A 234 3.65 -9.86 -0.77
CA ARG A 234 3.68 -10.22 -2.19
C ARG A 234 4.69 -9.35 -2.90
N GLU A 235 5.55 -9.98 -3.67
CA GLU A 235 6.46 -9.28 -4.56
C GLU A 235 5.67 -8.58 -5.68
N ARG A 236 5.95 -7.29 -5.87
CA ARG A 236 5.48 -6.50 -7.00
C ARG A 236 6.66 -5.79 -7.62
N THR A 237 6.81 -5.88 -8.94
CA THR A 237 7.88 -5.19 -9.68
C THR A 237 9.29 -5.42 -9.10
N GLY A 238 9.57 -6.62 -8.60
CA GLY A 238 10.87 -6.96 -7.99
C GLY A 238 11.10 -6.37 -6.59
N VAL A 239 10.05 -5.86 -5.92
CA VAL A 239 10.12 -5.34 -4.55
C VAL A 239 9.08 -6.05 -3.68
N ILE A 240 9.49 -6.50 -2.50
CA ILE A 240 8.58 -6.99 -1.46
C ILE A 240 8.38 -5.86 -0.46
N ARG A 241 7.11 -5.51 -0.21
CA ARG A 241 6.72 -4.50 0.78
C ARG A 241 5.88 -5.15 1.87
N MET A 242 6.20 -4.85 3.12
CA MET A 242 5.44 -5.32 4.27
C MET A 242 5.55 -4.36 5.44
N ALA A 243 4.47 -4.17 6.18
CA ALA A 243 4.49 -3.48 7.47
C ALA A 243 5.05 -4.41 8.55
N ILE A 244 6.01 -3.92 9.33
CA ILE A 244 6.79 -4.73 10.29
C ILE A 244 6.63 -4.25 11.72
N GLY A 245 6.26 -2.99 11.91
CA GLY A 245 6.03 -2.45 13.25
C GLY A 245 5.16 -1.22 13.23
N GLN A 246 4.92 -0.71 14.43
CA GLN A 246 4.25 0.58 14.67
C GLN A 246 5.25 1.56 15.26
N LEU A 247 4.95 2.86 15.18
CA LEU A 247 5.82 3.91 15.70
C LEU A 247 6.14 3.72 17.20
N GLY A 248 5.19 3.16 17.96
CA GLY A 248 5.36 2.85 19.39
C GLY A 248 6.27 1.65 19.71
N PHE A 249 6.74 0.89 18.73
CA PHE A 249 7.58 -0.29 19.00
C PHE A 249 8.96 0.10 19.51
N THR A 250 9.48 -0.69 20.44
CA THR A 250 10.86 -0.56 20.91
C THR A 250 11.84 -0.99 19.80
N PRO A 251 13.10 -0.51 19.84
CA PRO A 251 14.10 -0.93 18.86
C PRO A 251 14.40 -2.44 18.91
N GLU A 252 14.25 -3.08 20.07
CA GLU A 252 14.47 -4.52 20.24
C GLU A 252 13.37 -5.33 19.55
N GLU A 253 12.10 -4.98 19.78
CA GLU A 253 10.94 -5.59 19.11
C GLU A 253 11.03 -5.41 17.59
N MET A 254 11.42 -4.22 17.13
CA MET A 254 11.65 -3.93 15.72
C MET A 254 12.76 -4.81 15.14
N SER A 255 13.87 -5.00 15.88
CA SER A 255 14.97 -5.85 15.43
C SER A 255 14.57 -7.31 15.29
N SER A 256 13.76 -7.84 16.23
CA SER A 256 13.26 -9.20 16.22
C SER A 256 12.32 -9.43 15.03
N ASN A 257 11.40 -8.50 14.78
CA ASN A 257 10.50 -8.57 13.64
C ASN A 257 11.24 -8.47 12.29
N LEU A 258 12.24 -7.58 12.20
CA LEU A 258 13.05 -7.40 10.99
C LEU A 258 13.85 -8.67 10.67
N LYS A 259 14.49 -9.29 11.66
CA LYS A 259 15.20 -10.56 11.50
C LYS A 259 14.27 -11.67 11.02
N ALA A 260 13.13 -11.84 11.70
CA ALA A 260 12.12 -12.84 11.34
C ALA A 260 11.64 -12.67 9.89
N PHE A 261 11.43 -11.42 9.45
CA PHE A 261 11.00 -11.15 8.08
C PHE A 261 12.08 -11.42 7.03
N ILE A 262 13.31 -10.95 7.24
CA ILE A 262 14.40 -11.20 6.30
C ILE A 262 14.70 -12.69 6.19
N GLU A 263 14.69 -13.43 7.30
CA GLU A 263 14.88 -14.88 7.30
C GLU A 263 13.76 -15.62 6.55
N ALA A 264 12.50 -15.22 6.76
CA ALA A 264 11.37 -15.80 6.03
C ALA A 264 11.48 -15.55 4.52
N VAL A 265 11.83 -14.32 4.13
CA VAL A 265 12.02 -13.97 2.71
C VAL A 265 13.20 -14.75 2.13
N LYS A 266 14.33 -14.87 2.81
CA LYS A 266 15.47 -15.67 2.34
C LYS A 266 15.08 -17.13 2.10
N LYS A 267 14.32 -17.74 3.03
CA LYS A 267 13.79 -19.11 2.90
C LYS A 267 12.86 -19.25 1.69
N ASP A 268 12.04 -18.23 1.42
CA ASP A 268 11.16 -18.24 0.25
C ASP A 268 11.94 -18.06 -1.06
N LEU A 269 12.95 -17.20 -1.09
CA LEU A 269 13.81 -17.01 -2.25
C LEU A 269 14.56 -18.30 -2.60
N SER A 270 15.03 -19.06 -1.60
CA SER A 270 15.72 -20.35 -1.82
C SER A 270 14.78 -21.47 -2.28
N ARG A 271 13.48 -21.37 -2.00
CA ARG A 271 12.48 -22.36 -2.44
C ARG A 271 12.01 -22.14 -3.87
N ILE A 272 12.28 -20.97 -4.44
CA ILE A 272 11.89 -20.64 -5.82
C ILE A 272 12.78 -21.42 -6.80
N SER A 273 12.14 -21.92 -7.86
CA SER A 273 12.75 -22.77 -8.89
C SER A 273 14.14 -22.33 -9.36
N ASP A 274 15.05 -23.30 -9.51
CA ASP A 274 16.47 -23.14 -9.84
C ASP A 274 16.75 -22.28 -11.09
N LYS A 275 15.80 -22.19 -12.02
CA LYS A 275 15.94 -21.41 -13.27
C LYS A 275 15.88 -19.89 -13.07
N SER A 276 15.38 -19.41 -11.93
CA SER A 276 15.23 -17.99 -11.64
C SER A 276 15.75 -17.65 -10.25
N THR A 277 17.07 -17.51 -10.13
CA THR A 277 17.71 -17.06 -8.89
C THR A 277 17.28 -15.63 -8.59
N LYS A 278 16.79 -15.40 -7.37
CA LYS A 278 16.45 -14.08 -6.86
C LYS A 278 17.34 -13.78 -5.67
N GLU A 279 17.95 -12.62 -5.70
CA GLU A 279 18.85 -12.16 -4.63
C GLU A 279 18.29 -10.90 -4.01
N LEU A 280 18.50 -10.74 -2.70
CA LEU A 280 18.17 -9.52 -2.00
C LEU A 280 19.29 -8.51 -2.25
N VAL A 281 18.93 -7.33 -2.76
CA VAL A 281 19.87 -6.29 -3.18
C VAL A 281 19.94 -5.18 -2.15
N GLU A 282 18.79 -4.74 -1.65
CA GLU A 282 18.69 -3.58 -0.77
C GLU A 282 17.50 -3.73 0.18
N VAL A 283 17.66 -3.24 1.40
CA VAL A 283 16.61 -3.16 2.42
C VAL A 283 16.40 -1.69 2.76
N VAL A 284 15.19 -1.18 2.54
CA VAL A 284 14.82 0.19 2.86
C VAL A 284 13.73 0.20 3.92
N LEU A 285 13.96 0.96 4.99
CA LEU A 285 12.98 1.22 6.04
C LEU A 285 12.30 2.56 5.81
N SER A 286 10.98 2.56 5.86
CA SER A 286 10.15 3.75 5.68
C SER A 286 9.03 3.78 6.70
N SER A 287 8.37 4.92 6.82
CA SER A 287 7.14 5.09 7.59
C SER A 287 6.01 5.55 6.68
N THR A 288 4.83 5.79 7.25
CA THR A 288 3.65 6.20 6.48
C THR A 288 3.85 7.57 5.81
N ASN A 289 4.49 8.51 6.49
CA ASN A 289 4.73 9.87 6.01
C ASN A 289 6.22 10.22 5.91
N GLY A 290 7.12 9.42 6.48
CA GLY A 290 8.56 9.69 6.48
C GLY A 290 9.33 9.12 5.27
N PRO A 291 10.61 9.51 5.14
CA PRO A 291 11.48 9.09 4.05
C PRO A 291 11.84 7.59 4.13
N GLY A 292 12.28 7.04 3.00
CA GLY A 292 12.87 5.70 2.94
C GLY A 292 14.38 5.75 3.19
N LEU A 293 14.84 5.08 4.24
CA LEU A 293 16.23 5.01 4.67
C LEU A 293 16.80 3.61 4.38
N PRO A 294 17.87 3.47 3.57
CA PRO A 294 18.50 2.19 3.33
C PRO A 294 19.27 1.73 4.59
N LEU A 295 19.19 0.43 4.89
CA LEU A 295 19.75 -0.16 6.11
C LEU A 295 21.07 -0.91 5.84
N ASN A 296 22.05 -0.76 6.73
CA ASN A 296 23.33 -1.48 6.68
C ASN A 296 23.30 -2.87 7.37
N GLY A 297 22.20 -3.21 8.05
CA GLY A 297 22.06 -4.46 8.80
C GLY A 297 22.68 -4.44 10.22
N ALA A 298 23.42 -3.39 10.58
CA ALA A 298 23.87 -3.15 11.94
C ALA A 298 22.72 -2.65 12.85
N PHE A 299 22.73 -3.09 14.11
CA PHE A 299 21.76 -2.62 15.10
C PHE A 299 22.12 -1.24 15.64
N LYS A 300 23.37 -1.05 16.10
CA LYS A 300 23.90 0.23 16.62
C LYS A 300 24.89 0.83 15.62
N GLY A 301 24.91 2.15 15.52
CA GLY A 301 25.96 2.89 14.80
C GLY A 301 27.25 2.97 15.64
N THR A 302 28.39 3.17 14.97
CA THR A 302 29.70 3.34 15.62
C THR A 302 29.85 4.69 16.34
N HIS A 303 29.04 5.69 15.98
CA HIS A 303 29.16 7.07 16.46
C HIS A 303 27.94 7.57 17.26
N THR A 304 26.92 6.75 17.47
CA THR A 304 25.67 7.21 18.09
C THR A 304 25.67 6.98 19.60
N SER A 305 25.54 8.07 20.37
CA SER A 305 25.39 8.06 21.84
C SER A 305 23.97 7.69 22.31
N VAL A 306 23.04 7.45 21.38
CA VAL A 306 21.62 7.27 21.69
C VAL A 306 21.37 5.87 22.24
N THR A 307 20.84 5.80 23.45
CA THR A 307 20.51 4.51 24.07
C THR A 307 19.17 3.97 23.53
N SER A 308 19.02 2.64 23.50
CA SER A 308 17.77 2.00 23.04
C SER A 308 16.55 2.43 23.86
N LYS A 309 16.77 2.83 25.12
CA LYS A 309 15.74 3.30 26.05
C LYS A 309 15.17 4.66 25.67
N GLU A 310 16.00 5.58 25.16
CA GLU A 310 15.56 6.90 24.68
C GLU A 310 14.70 6.82 23.42
N LEU A 311 14.88 5.75 22.63
CA LEU A 311 14.10 5.45 21.45
C LEU A 311 12.95 4.48 21.73
N SER A 312 12.66 4.15 22.99
CA SER A 312 11.38 3.52 23.32
C SER A 312 10.27 4.56 23.15
N GLY A 313 9.17 4.21 22.49
CA GLY A 313 8.02 5.11 22.43
C GLY A 313 7.40 5.28 23.83
N PRO A 314 6.52 6.27 24.06
CA PRO A 314 5.59 6.22 25.18
C PRO A 314 4.66 4.99 25.08
#